data_AF-A0A7C8Z4Z5-F1
#
_entry.id   AF-A0A7C8Z4Z5-F1
#
_cell.length_a   1.000
_cell.length_b   1.000
_cell.length_c   1.000
_cell.angle_alpha   90.00
_cell.angle_beta   90.00
_cell.angle_gamma   90.00
#
_symmetry.space_group_name_H-M   'P 1'
#
loop_
_entity.id
_entity.type
_entity.pdbx_description
1 polymer ?
#
loop_
_entity_poly.entity_id
_entity_poly.type
_entity_poly.pdbx_seq_one_letter_code
_entity_poly.pdbx_strand_id
1 'polypeptide(L)'
;LQMHDTIHDLAISLSKSGYKMVDHGEQELDESIRHVSFSRSAELSANFFCSSVFKFKKQLRSIQVFRRWFDPPLKLTLKGLSKFEYLRVFSLSNVGLEEVPTTICKL
;
A
#
# COMPACT_ATOMS: atom_id res chain seq x y z
N LEU A 1 8.63 -14.91 25.42
CA LEU A 1 7.91 -13.65 25.73
C LEU A 1 8.86 -12.46 25.54
N GLN A 2 9.90 -12.30 26.36
CA GLN A 2 10.81 -11.14 26.28
C GLN A 2 11.63 -11.01 24.98
N MET A 3 12.10 -12.12 24.39
CA MET A 3 12.79 -12.10 23.08
C MET A 3 11.88 -11.69 21.92
N HIS A 4 10.57 -11.93 22.04
CA HIS A 4 9.63 -11.60 20.97
C HIS A 4 9.41 -10.08 20.90
N ASP A 5 9.36 -9.43 22.07
CA ASP A 5 9.24 -7.98 22.19
C ASP A 5 10.53 -7.29 21.71
N THR A 6 11.71 -7.84 22.04
CA THR A 6 12.99 -7.27 21.55
C THR A 6 13.14 -7.41 20.04
N ILE A 7 12.76 -8.55 19.46
CA ILE A 7 12.76 -8.73 18.00
C ILE A 7 11.72 -7.81 17.35
N HIS A 8 10.56 -7.62 17.97
CA HIS A 8 9.53 -6.70 17.50
C HIS A 8 10.02 -5.25 17.50
N ASP A 9 10.62 -4.79 18.60
CA ASP A 9 11.16 -3.44 18.73
C ASP A 9 12.33 -3.18 17.78
N LEU A 10 13.19 -4.19 17.56
CA LEU A 10 14.28 -4.13 16.59
C LEU A 10 13.74 -4.08 15.16
N ALA A 11 12.77 -4.93 14.83
CA ALA A 11 12.10 -4.91 13.54
C ALA A 11 11.45 -3.56 13.28
N ILE A 12 10.76 -2.99 14.28
CA ILE A 12 10.18 -1.65 14.23
C ILE A 12 11.28 -0.59 14.02
N SER A 13 12.37 -0.65 14.79
CA SER A 13 13.46 0.33 14.69
C SER A 13 14.15 0.29 13.32
N LEU A 14 14.30 -0.88 12.72
CA LEU A 14 14.90 -1.06 11.39
C LEU A 14 13.90 -0.75 10.27
N SER A 15 12.61 -1.02 10.46
CA SER A 15 11.57 -0.76 9.46
C SER A 15 11.07 0.69 9.45
N LYS A 16 11.26 1.43 10.55
CA LYS A 16 10.81 2.83 10.72
C LYS A 16 11.31 3.77 9.64
N SER A 17 12.38 3.44 8.91
CA SER A 17 12.90 4.27 7.82
C SER A 17 12.33 3.93 6.43
N GLY A 18 11.46 2.93 6.30
CA GLY A 18 11.01 2.47 4.99
C GLY A 18 9.55 2.02 4.91
N TYR A 19 8.84 1.91 6.04
CA TYR A 19 7.44 1.51 6.08
C TYR A 19 6.54 2.62 6.62
N LYS A 20 5.38 2.83 5.98
CA LYS A 20 4.35 3.76 6.43
C LYS A 20 2.96 3.17 6.22
N MET A 21 2.14 3.20 7.27
CA MET A 21 0.70 3.03 7.10
C MET A 21 0.10 4.38 6.78
N VAL A 22 -0.51 4.50 5.60
CA VAL A 22 -1.13 5.73 5.11
C VAL A 22 -2.59 5.75 5.57
N ASP A 23 -2.98 6.86 6.18
CA ASP A 23 -4.33 7.13 6.65
C ASP A 23 -5.02 8.24 5.81
N HIS A 24 -6.26 8.54 6.15
CA HIS A 24 -7.05 9.55 5.45
C HIS A 24 -6.56 10.96 5.81
N GLY A 25 -5.92 11.64 4.86
CA GLY A 25 -5.50 13.04 5.00
C GLY A 25 -4.03 13.27 4.68
N GLU A 26 -3.22 12.21 4.62
CA GLU A 26 -1.82 12.33 4.19
C GLU A 26 -1.76 12.66 2.70
N GLN A 27 -1.14 13.80 2.39
CA GLN A 27 -0.99 14.30 1.03
C GLN A 27 0.37 13.95 0.43
N GLU A 28 1.37 13.68 1.28
CA GLU A 28 2.75 13.42 0.88
C GLU A 28 3.38 12.34 1.76
N LEU A 29 4.14 11.44 1.12
CA LEU A 29 4.94 10.43 1.79
C LEU A 29 6.40 10.85 1.71
N ASP A 30 7.16 10.59 2.78
CA ASP A 30 8.60 10.78 2.78
C ASP A 30 9.26 9.92 1.70
N GLU A 31 10.29 10.45 1.02
CA GLU A 31 10.99 9.76 -0.06
C GLU A 31 11.64 8.44 0.38
N SER A 32 12.02 8.34 1.65
CA SER A 32 12.61 7.12 2.22
C SER A 32 11.63 5.94 2.29
N ILE A 33 10.32 6.20 2.16
CA ILE A 33 9.29 5.16 2.22
C ILE A 33 9.35 4.23 1.00
N ARG A 34 9.53 2.94 1.30
CA ARG A 34 9.58 1.84 0.33
C ARG A 34 8.39 0.89 0.45
N HIS A 35 7.69 0.93 1.57
CA HIS A 35 6.64 -0.02 1.90
C HIS A 35 5.45 0.76 2.45
N VAL A 36 4.29 0.61 1.81
CA VAL A 36 3.06 1.27 2.27
C VAL A 36 1.94 0.29 2.52
N SER A 37 1.17 0.56 3.56
CA SER A 37 -0.12 -0.10 3.78
C SER A 37 -1.23 0.93 3.92
N PHE A 38 -2.45 0.54 3.55
CA PHE A 38 -3.62 1.41 3.63
C PHE A 38 -4.61 0.86 4.64
N SER A 39 -5.03 1.72 5.56
CA SER A 39 -6.05 1.39 6.55
C SER A 39 -7.45 1.89 6.13
N ARG A 40 -8.44 1.38 6.86
CA ARG A 40 -9.89 1.36 6.64
C ARG A 40 -10.58 2.61 6.06
N SER A 41 -10.02 3.81 6.21
CA SER A 41 -10.70 5.07 5.84
C SER A 41 -10.24 5.70 4.53
N ALA A 42 -9.20 5.18 3.88
CA ALA A 42 -8.84 5.68 2.56
C ALA A 42 -9.88 5.17 1.56
N GLU A 43 -10.81 6.03 1.15
CA GLU A 43 -11.55 5.82 -0.09
C GLU A 43 -10.52 5.75 -1.22
N LEU A 44 -10.08 4.53 -1.53
CA LEU A 44 -9.18 4.26 -2.64
C LEU A 44 -9.96 4.54 -3.92
N SER A 45 -9.95 5.80 -4.33
CA SER A 45 -10.62 6.24 -5.55
C SER A 45 -10.00 5.56 -6.77
N ALA A 46 -10.72 5.56 -7.89
CA ALA A 46 -10.22 5.03 -9.15
C ALA A 46 -8.86 5.64 -9.60
N ASN A 47 -8.49 6.81 -9.07
CA ASN A 47 -7.23 7.49 -9.37
C ASN A 47 -6.21 7.41 -8.24
N PHE A 48 -6.39 6.48 -7.32
CA PHE A 48 -5.57 6.35 -6.12
C PHE A 48 -4.07 6.31 -6.40
N PHE A 49 -3.63 5.44 -7.33
CA PHE A 49 -2.23 5.33 -7.76
C PHE A 49 -1.72 6.50 -8.63
N CYS A 50 -2.64 7.38 -9.04
CA CYS A 50 -2.36 8.62 -9.74
C CYS A 50 -2.32 9.83 -8.80
N SER A 51 -2.64 9.68 -7.50
CA SER A 51 -2.62 10.77 -6.53
C SER A 51 -1.20 11.29 -6.24
N SER A 52 -1.12 12.53 -5.76
CA SER A 52 0.11 13.21 -5.34
C SER A 52 0.84 12.53 -4.19
N VAL A 53 0.14 11.71 -3.40
CA VAL A 53 0.70 10.86 -2.34
C VAL A 53 1.82 9.97 -2.88
N PHE A 54 1.70 9.55 -4.15
CA PHE A 54 2.69 8.72 -4.83
C PHE A 54 3.62 9.53 -5.75
N LYS A 55 4.04 10.75 -5.40
CA LYS A 55 5.06 11.46 -6.19
C LYS A 55 6.35 10.64 -6.37
N PHE A 56 6.71 9.79 -5.40
CA PHE A 56 7.95 9.01 -5.36
C PHE A 56 7.81 7.56 -5.87
N LYS A 57 7.21 7.39 -7.05
CA LYS A 57 6.84 6.07 -7.61
C LYS A 57 8.02 5.10 -7.79
N LYS A 58 9.24 5.62 -7.93
CA LYS A 58 10.46 4.84 -8.17
C LYS A 58 11.06 4.21 -6.90
N GLN A 59 10.56 4.52 -5.71
CA GLN A 59 11.17 4.02 -4.47
C GLN A 59 10.32 2.94 -3.78
N LEU A 60 9.02 2.93 -4.09
CA LEU A 60 8.06 1.99 -3.54
C LEU A 60 8.27 0.58 -4.07
N ARG A 61 8.41 -0.35 -3.12
CA ARG A 61 8.65 -1.78 -3.30
C ARG A 61 7.47 -2.63 -2.87
N SER A 62 6.69 -2.19 -1.89
CA SER A 62 5.45 -2.88 -1.53
C SER A 62 4.29 -1.92 -1.30
N ILE A 63 3.12 -2.34 -1.78
CA ILE A 63 1.85 -1.67 -1.56
C ILE A 63 0.87 -2.72 -1.06
N GLN A 64 0.27 -2.46 0.10
CA GLN A 64 -0.67 -3.38 0.72
C GLN A 64 -1.98 -2.68 1.05
N VAL A 65 -3.07 -3.22 0.53
CA VAL A 65 -4.43 -2.74 0.81
C VAL A 65 -5.13 -3.78 1.65
N PHE A 66 -5.54 -3.38 2.85
CA PHE A 66 -6.29 -4.24 3.76
C PHE A 66 -7.69 -3.69 3.98
N ARG A 67 -8.69 -4.54 3.76
CA ARG A 67 -10.08 -4.26 4.11
C ARG A 67 -10.62 -5.30 5.10
N ARG A 68 -11.72 -4.97 5.76
CA ARG A 68 -12.46 -5.94 6.60
C ARG A 68 -13.42 -6.74 5.73
N TRP A 69 -13.76 -7.96 6.15
CA TRP A 69 -14.65 -8.86 5.40
C TRP A 69 -16.04 -8.29 5.12
N PHE A 70 -16.51 -7.36 5.95
CA PHE A 70 -17.83 -6.73 5.82
C PHE A 70 -17.80 -5.38 5.13
N ASP A 71 -16.63 -4.93 4.67
CA ASP A 71 -16.55 -3.69 3.92
C ASP A 71 -17.17 -3.89 2.52
N PRO A 72 -17.89 -2.89 1.98
CA PRO A 72 -18.48 -3.00 0.65
C PRO A 72 -17.38 -3.20 -0.41
N PRO A 73 -17.65 -3.92 -1.52
CA PRO A 73 -16.67 -4.13 -2.59
C PRO A 73 -16.02 -2.83 -3.06
N LEU A 74 -14.70 -2.85 -3.22
CA LEU A 74 -13.97 -1.67 -3.70
C LEU A 74 -13.89 -1.68 -5.23
N LYS A 75 -14.45 -0.65 -5.87
CA LYS A 75 -14.19 -0.37 -7.29
C LYS A 75 -12.80 0.23 -7.47
N LEU A 76 -11.79 -0.63 -7.45
CA LEU A 76 -10.40 -0.25 -7.59
C LEU A 76 -10.02 -0.15 -9.07
N THR A 77 -9.51 0.99 -9.50
CA THR A 77 -8.88 1.14 -10.82
C THR A 77 -7.38 1.18 -10.66
N LEU A 78 -6.69 0.19 -11.24
CA LEU A 78 -5.24 0.01 -11.10
C LEU A 78 -4.43 0.81 -12.13
N LYS A 79 -4.98 1.91 -12.62
CA LYS A 79 -4.30 2.77 -13.59
C LYS A 79 -3.07 3.39 -12.93
N GLY A 80 -1.92 3.27 -13.58
CA GLY A 80 -0.67 3.84 -13.10
C GLY A 80 0.15 2.93 -12.18
N LEU A 81 -0.25 1.68 -11.93
CA LEU A 81 0.60 0.69 -11.26
C LEU A 81 1.93 0.45 -12.02
N SER A 82 1.90 0.52 -13.35
CA SER A 82 3.11 0.40 -14.18
C SER A 82 4.15 1.51 -13.95
N LYS A 83 3.78 2.59 -13.23
CA LYS A 83 4.70 3.68 -12.90
C LYS A 83 5.62 3.34 -11.72
N PHE A 84 5.33 2.28 -10.97
CA PHE A 84 6.14 1.83 -9.84
C PHE A 84 7.18 0.81 -10.30
N GLU A 85 8.28 1.29 -10.85
CA GLU A 85 9.36 0.48 -11.46
C GLU A 85 9.97 -0.56 -10.50
N TYR A 86 9.94 -0.30 -9.19
CA TYR A 86 10.54 -1.17 -8.17
C TYR A 86 9.51 -1.92 -7.33
N LEU A 87 8.22 -1.88 -7.70
CA LEU A 87 7.17 -2.58 -6.99
C LEU A 87 7.34 -4.09 -7.15
N ARG A 88 7.55 -4.78 -6.04
CA ARG A 88 7.73 -6.23 -5.98
C ARG A 88 6.56 -6.94 -5.33
N VAL A 89 5.85 -6.24 -4.44
CA VAL A 89 4.74 -6.81 -3.68
C VAL A 89 3.54 -5.89 -3.82
N PHE A 90 2.47 -6.42 -4.44
CA PHE A 90 1.19 -5.76 -4.50
C PHE A 90 0.13 -6.70 -3.92
N SER A 91 -0.40 -6.34 -2.75
CA SER A 91 -1.32 -7.21 -1.99
C SER A 91 -2.65 -6.51 -1.82
N LEU A 92 -3.71 -7.17 -2.26
CA LEU A 92 -5.10 -6.73 -2.14
C LEU A 92 -5.87 -7.73 -1.28
N SER A 93 -5.97 -7.46 0.01
CA SER A 93 -6.60 -8.37 0.96
C SER A 93 -8.02 -7.91 1.29
N ASN A 94 -8.99 -8.81 1.10
CA ASN A 94 -10.42 -8.61 1.40
C ASN A 94 -11.07 -7.43 0.65
N VAL A 95 -10.55 -7.06 -0.52
CA VAL A 95 -11.07 -5.90 -1.29
C VAL A 95 -12.37 -6.17 -2.05
N GLY A 96 -12.84 -7.43 -2.09
CA GLY A 96 -14.07 -7.81 -2.79
C GLY A 96 -13.97 -7.63 -4.31
N LEU A 97 -12.81 -7.91 -4.91
CA LEU A 97 -12.64 -7.87 -6.36
C LEU A 97 -13.41 -9.04 -7.00
N GLU A 98 -14.47 -8.72 -7.73
CA GLU A 98 -15.23 -9.69 -8.53
C GLU A 98 -14.47 -10.09 -9.81
N GLU A 99 -13.69 -9.16 -10.35
CA GLU A 99 -12.87 -9.37 -11.54
C GLU A 99 -11.42 -8.94 -11.28
N VAL A 100 -10.46 -9.70 -11.80
CA VAL A 100 -9.04 -9.33 -11.75
C VAL A 100 -8.79 -8.23 -12.78
N PRO A 101 -8.30 -7.05 -12.38
CA PRO A 101 -8.05 -5.98 -13.33
C PRO A 101 -6.95 -6.39 -14.31
N THR A 102 -7.19 -6.22 -15.62
CA THR A 102 -6.26 -6.57 -16.71
C THR A 102 -4.89 -5.89 -16.59
N THR A 103 -4.80 -4.81 -15.82
CA THR A 103 -3.55 -4.08 -15.52
C THR A 103 -2.59 -4.85 -14.63
N ILE A 104 -3.07 -5.80 -13.80
CA ILE A 104 -2.19 -6.69 -13.00
C ILE A 104 -1.51 -7.70 -13.90
N CYS A 105 -2.19 -8.21 -14.93
CA CYS A 105 -1.65 -9.22 -15.84
C CYS A 105 -0.44 -8.74 -16.67
N LYS A 106 -0.04 -7.46 -16.53
CA LYS A 106 1.07 -6.82 -17.25
C LYS A 106 2.18 -6.31 -16.32
N LEU A 107 2.09 -6.58 -15.01
CA LEU A 107 3.13 -6.27 -14.03
C LEU A 107 4.23 -7.32 -14.03
#